data_AF-A0A7J6QFG5-F1
#
_entry.id   AF-A0A7J6QFG5-F1
#
_cell.length_a   1.000
_cell.length_b   1.000
_cell.length_c   1.000
_cell.angle_alpha   90.00
_cell.angle_beta   90.00
_cell.angle_gamma   90.00
#
_symmetry.space_group_name_H-M   'P 1'
#
loop_
_entity.id
_entity.type
_entity.pdbx_description
1 polymer ?
#
loop_
_entity_poly.entity_id
_entity_poly.type
_entity_poly.pdbx_seq_one_letter_code
_entity_poly.pdbx_strand_id
1 'polypeptide(L)'
;PTQWLRPVDIRDDVTMEIGGTPWEVIRGEPSPDDIRQGALGNCWFVGALSLLAQKPKLVESILSSSREYNPVGAYVVRLCRDGVWHNVIVDDTFPCTRLGTLAYTKAARRQLW
;
A
#
# COMPACT_ATOMS: atom_id res chain seq x y z
N PRO A 1 17.13 14.84 -0.59
CA PRO A 1 15.70 15.02 -0.96
C PRO A 1 14.97 13.68 -0.91
N THR A 2 13.72 13.67 -0.44
CA THR A 2 12.81 12.52 -0.61
C THR A 2 12.50 12.37 -2.09
N GLN A 3 12.55 11.15 -2.61
CA GLN A 3 12.27 10.85 -4.02
C GLN A 3 10.94 10.13 -4.14
N TRP A 4 10.24 10.32 -5.26
CA TRP A 4 9.00 9.61 -5.57
C TRP A 4 9.31 8.53 -6.58
N LEU A 5 9.04 7.27 -6.21
CA LEU A 5 9.38 6.09 -7.02
C LEU A 5 8.14 5.26 -7.26
N ARG A 6 8.05 4.62 -8.44
CA ARG A 6 7.05 3.61 -8.73
C ARG A 6 7.47 2.26 -8.13
N PRO A 7 6.55 1.29 -7.93
CA PRO A 7 6.87 0.06 -7.22
C PRO A 7 8.05 -0.71 -7.83
N VAL A 8 8.13 -0.72 -9.16
CA VAL A 8 9.22 -1.38 -9.90
C VAL A 8 10.62 -0.84 -9.57
N ASP A 9 10.71 0.40 -9.10
CA ASP A 9 11.97 1.08 -8.75
C ASP A 9 12.26 1.08 -7.24
N ILE A 10 11.32 0.59 -6.42
CA ILE A 10 11.45 0.55 -4.96
C ILE A 10 12.30 -0.64 -4.54
N ARG A 11 13.27 -0.37 -3.68
CA ARG A 11 14.12 -1.38 -3.03
C ARG A 11 13.40 -2.06 -1.88
N ASP A 12 13.68 -3.35 -1.72
CA ASP A 12 13.28 -4.10 -0.54
C ASP A 12 13.96 -3.52 0.71
N ASP A 13 13.22 -3.40 1.82
CA ASP A 13 13.72 -2.79 3.05
C ASP A 13 14.65 -3.70 3.86
N VAL A 14 14.74 -4.97 3.50
CA VAL A 14 15.62 -5.96 4.12
C VAL A 14 16.83 -6.23 3.24
N THR A 15 16.64 -6.55 1.96
CA THR A 15 17.75 -6.90 1.06
C THR A 15 18.43 -5.69 0.45
N MET A 16 17.76 -4.53 0.43
CA MET A 16 18.22 -3.28 -0.21
C MET A 16 18.37 -3.37 -1.75
N GLU A 17 17.84 -4.42 -2.36
CA GLU A 17 17.88 -4.69 -3.80
C GLU A 17 16.56 -4.29 -4.48
N ILE A 18 16.65 -3.98 -5.77
CA ILE A 18 15.49 -3.83 -6.67
C ILE A 18 15.26 -5.19 -7.35
N GLY A 19 14.00 -5.56 -7.56
CA GLY A 19 13.64 -6.85 -8.17
C GLY A 19 13.39 -7.97 -7.14
N GLY A 20 13.13 -9.19 -7.60
CA GLY A 20 12.64 -10.30 -6.78
C GLY A 20 11.15 -10.59 -7.01
N THR A 21 10.38 -10.80 -5.93
CA THR A 21 8.93 -11.07 -5.99
C THR A 21 8.20 -9.90 -6.68
N PRO A 22 7.31 -10.13 -7.67
CA PRO A 22 6.58 -9.06 -8.32
C PRO A 22 5.69 -8.29 -7.32
N TRP A 23 5.37 -7.04 -7.64
CA TRP A 23 4.37 -6.30 -6.87
C TRP A 23 2.97 -6.80 -7.20
N GLU A 24 2.12 -6.85 -6.18
CA GLU A 24 0.67 -7.07 -6.31
C GLU A 24 -0.05 -5.99 -5.52
N VAL A 25 -1.30 -5.68 -5.85
CA VAL A 25 -2.08 -4.79 -5.01
C VAL A 25 -2.44 -5.52 -3.72
N ILE A 26 -2.98 -6.75 -3.84
CA ILE A 26 -3.27 -7.66 -2.72
C ILE A 26 -2.69 -9.03 -3.03
N ARG A 27 -1.78 -9.53 -2.19
CA ARG A 27 -1.18 -10.86 -2.30
C ARG A 27 -1.87 -11.85 -1.37
N GLY A 28 -2.66 -12.74 -1.95
CA GLY A 28 -3.47 -13.70 -1.19
C GLY A 28 -4.61 -13.00 -0.45
N GLU A 29 -4.80 -13.33 0.83
CA GLU A 29 -5.75 -12.64 1.71
C GLU A 29 -5.06 -11.49 2.47
N PRO A 30 -5.68 -10.30 2.53
CA PRO A 30 -5.28 -9.23 3.44
C PRO A 30 -5.16 -9.73 4.87
N SER A 31 -4.03 -9.45 5.52
CA SER A 31 -3.77 -9.82 6.92
C SER A 31 -3.31 -8.61 7.73
N PRO A 32 -3.66 -8.52 9.04
CA PRO A 32 -3.07 -7.52 9.93
C PRO A 32 -1.55 -7.53 9.93
N ASP A 33 -0.92 -8.69 9.70
CA ASP A 33 0.54 -8.86 9.63
C ASP A 33 1.18 -8.17 8.43
N ASP A 34 0.38 -7.80 7.42
CA ASP A 34 0.87 -7.05 6.28
C ASP A 34 1.22 -5.61 6.68
N ILE A 35 0.57 -5.04 7.69
CA ILE A 35 0.64 -3.61 7.95
C ILE A 35 1.86 -3.28 8.81
N ARG A 36 2.82 -2.56 8.24
CA ARG A 36 4.02 -2.09 8.94
C ARG A 36 4.01 -0.57 9.08
N GLN A 37 4.02 -0.09 10.32
CA GLN A 37 4.09 1.34 10.61
C GLN A 37 5.43 1.92 10.13
N GLY A 38 5.37 3.07 9.44
CA GLY A 38 6.55 3.86 9.07
C GLY A 38 6.98 4.84 10.18
N ALA A 39 7.83 5.80 9.82
CA ALA A 39 8.33 6.78 10.79
C ALA A 39 7.33 7.89 11.15
N LEU A 40 6.17 7.95 10.48
CA LEU A 40 5.14 8.97 10.73
C LEU A 40 4.33 8.64 12.00
N GLY A 41 4.00 9.66 12.79
CA GLY A 41 3.17 9.56 13.99
C GLY A 41 1.68 9.30 13.72
N ASN A 42 1.35 8.42 12.78
CA ASN A 42 -0.01 8.10 12.33
C ASN A 42 -0.49 6.72 12.84
N CYS A 43 0.02 6.24 13.99
CA CYS A 43 -0.33 4.94 14.56
C CYS A 43 -1.85 4.73 14.74
N TRP A 44 -2.60 5.79 15.04
CA TRP A 44 -4.06 5.74 15.13
C TRP A 44 -4.72 5.30 13.82
N PHE A 45 -4.17 5.74 12.68
CA PHE A 45 -4.66 5.37 11.35
C PHE A 45 -4.20 3.95 10.98
N VAL A 46 -2.93 3.64 11.25
CA VAL A 46 -2.34 2.32 10.97
C VAL A 46 -3.05 1.22 11.77
N GLY A 47 -3.37 1.47 13.05
CA GLY A 47 -4.14 0.53 13.86
C GLY A 47 -5.55 0.28 13.32
N ALA A 48 -6.20 1.31 12.75
CA ALA A 48 -7.49 1.15 12.09
C ALA A 48 -7.38 0.28 10.83
N LEU A 49 -6.31 0.43 10.04
CA LEU A 49 -6.04 -0.46 8.90
C LEU A 49 -5.83 -1.92 9.36
N SER A 50 -5.14 -2.16 10.48
CA SER A 50 -4.95 -3.51 11.02
C SER A 50 -6.26 -4.18 11.44
N LEU A 51 -7.23 -3.41 11.95
CA LEU A 51 -8.57 -3.93 12.22
C LEU A 51 -9.36 -4.20 10.93
N LEU A 52 -9.22 -3.33 9.93
CA LEU A 52 -9.84 -3.51 8.62
C LEU A 52 -9.33 -4.78 7.92
N ALA A 53 -8.04 -5.08 8.05
CA ALA A 53 -7.38 -6.26 7.49
C ALA A 53 -8.01 -7.58 7.95
N GLN A 54 -8.59 -7.63 9.16
CA GLN A 54 -9.32 -8.81 9.66
C GLN A 54 -10.62 -9.09 8.89
N LYS A 55 -11.03 -8.18 8.00
CA LYS A 55 -12.19 -8.33 7.12
C LYS A 55 -11.76 -8.18 5.66
N PRO A 56 -11.14 -9.21 5.04
CA PRO A 56 -10.64 -9.18 3.66
C PRO A 56 -11.60 -8.58 2.63
N LYS A 57 -12.89 -8.94 2.71
CA LYS A 57 -13.93 -8.43 1.81
C LYS A 57 -14.09 -6.90 1.85
N LEU A 58 -13.84 -6.27 3.00
CA LEU A 58 -13.89 -4.82 3.13
C LEU A 58 -12.66 -4.16 2.49
N VAL A 59 -11.48 -4.74 2.67
CA VAL A 59 -10.24 -4.29 2.01
C VAL A 59 -10.40 -4.35 0.50
N GLU A 60 -10.88 -5.48 -0.02
CA GLU A 60 -11.17 -5.64 -1.46
C GLU A 60 -12.20 -4.62 -1.95
N SER A 61 -13.27 -4.39 -1.18
CA SER A 61 -14.28 -3.37 -1.49
C SER A 61 -13.70 -1.96 -1.52
N ILE A 62 -12.72 -1.64 -0.67
CA ILE A 62 -12.03 -0.35 -0.64
C ILE A 62 -11.14 -0.19 -1.86
N LEU A 63 -10.45 -1.24 -2.30
CA LEU A 63 -9.58 -1.22 -3.47
C LEU A 63 -10.31 -1.50 -4.80
N SER A 64 -11.64 -1.41 -4.82
CA SER A 64 -12.45 -1.68 -6.01
C SER A 64 -12.15 -3.05 -6.64
N SER A 65 -11.86 -4.05 -5.80
CA SER A 65 -11.46 -5.41 -6.18
C SER A 65 -10.18 -5.49 -7.04
N SER A 66 -9.34 -4.46 -7.02
CA SER A 66 -8.01 -4.48 -7.65
C SER A 66 -7.06 -5.35 -6.82
N ARG A 67 -6.62 -6.47 -7.39
CA ARG A 67 -5.65 -7.39 -6.77
C ARG A 67 -4.31 -7.39 -7.46
N GLU A 68 -4.32 -7.27 -8.79
CA GLU A 68 -3.12 -7.32 -9.62
C GLU A 68 -2.50 -5.94 -9.78
N TYR A 69 -1.17 -5.91 -9.93
CA TYR A 69 -0.46 -4.68 -10.25
C TYR A 69 -0.89 -4.15 -11.63
N ASN A 70 -1.22 -2.87 -11.69
CA ASN A 70 -1.56 -2.16 -12.93
C ASN A 70 -0.32 -1.44 -13.48
N PRO A 71 0.24 -1.83 -14.63
CA PRO A 71 1.41 -1.17 -15.22
C PRO A 71 1.20 0.31 -15.55
N VAL A 72 -0.05 0.71 -15.83
CA VAL A 72 -0.44 2.12 -16.03
C VAL A 72 -0.20 2.94 -14.76
N GLY A 73 -0.26 2.30 -13.59
CA GLY A 73 0.02 2.94 -12.31
C GLY A 73 -1.11 3.78 -11.77
N ALA A 74 -2.36 3.51 -12.16
CA ALA A 74 -3.55 4.22 -11.67
C ALA A 74 -4.53 3.25 -11.00
N TYR A 75 -5.03 3.62 -9.82
CA TYR A 75 -5.87 2.77 -8.97
C TYR A 75 -7.05 3.56 -8.41
N VAL A 76 -8.16 2.87 -8.14
CA VAL A 76 -9.35 3.47 -7.51
C VAL A 76 -9.46 2.99 -6.07
N VAL A 77 -9.38 3.94 -5.14
CA VAL A 77 -9.61 3.70 -3.71
C VAL A 77 -10.94 4.32 -3.29
N ARG A 78 -11.77 3.56 -2.59
CA ARG A 78 -13.06 4.01 -2.07
C ARG A 78 -12.89 4.49 -0.64
N LEU A 79 -13.07 5.79 -0.44
CA LEU A 79 -13.02 6.43 0.88
C LEU A 79 -14.42 6.82 1.31
N CYS A 80 -14.77 6.50 2.57
CA CYS A 80 -16.04 6.92 3.16
C CYS A 80 -15.82 8.22 3.94
N ARG A 81 -16.53 9.28 3.55
CA ARG A 81 -16.51 10.58 4.21
C ARG A 81 -17.95 11.01 4.48
N ASP A 82 -18.24 11.36 5.72
CA ASP A 82 -19.58 11.84 6.14
C ASP A 82 -20.71 10.86 5.75
N GLY A 83 -20.41 9.55 5.79
CA GLY A 83 -21.35 8.48 5.42
C GLY A 83 -21.48 8.21 3.92
N VAL A 84 -20.76 8.94 3.07
CA VAL A 84 -20.81 8.83 1.61
C VAL A 84 -19.52 8.20 1.08
N TRP A 85 -19.66 7.24 0.17
CA TRP A 85 -18.52 6.61 -0.50
C TRP A 85 -18.07 7.46 -1.70
N HIS A 86 -16.78 7.77 -1.73
CA HIS A 86 -16.13 8.50 -2.82
C HIS A 86 -15.06 7.64 -3.46
N ASN A 87 -15.06 7.59 -4.80
CA ASN A 87 -13.99 6.96 -5.57
C ASN A 87 -12.88 7.99 -5.78
N VAL A 88 -11.69 7.69 -5.29
CA VAL A 88 -10.49 8.52 -5.46
C VAL A 88 -9.52 7.77 -6.35
N ILE A 89 -9.09 8.42 -7.44
CA ILE A 89 -8.05 7.88 -8.30
C ILE A 89 -6.70 8.30 -7.73
N VAL A 90 -5.82 7.33 -7.54
CA VAL A 90 -4.45 7.54 -7.05
C VAL A 90 -3.46 6.91 -8.02
N ASP A 91 -2.28 7.51 -8.14
CA ASP A 91 -1.16 6.86 -8.81
C ASP A 91 -0.39 5.92 -7.87
N ASP A 92 0.56 5.14 -8.39
CA ASP A 92 1.45 4.28 -7.60
C ASP A 92 2.83 4.89 -7.33
N THR A 93 2.95 6.21 -7.37
CA THR A 93 4.22 6.85 -6.98
C THR A 93 4.26 7.02 -5.47
N PHE A 94 5.28 6.46 -4.84
CA PHE A 94 5.42 6.48 -3.39
C PHE A 94 6.62 7.32 -2.94
N PRO A 95 6.49 8.05 -1.83
CA PRO A 95 7.60 8.74 -1.21
C PRO A 95 8.58 7.73 -0.61
N CYS A 96 9.81 7.79 -1.07
CA CYS A 96 10.89 6.89 -0.69
C CYS A 96 12.04 7.64 -0.03
N THR A 97 12.72 6.95 0.89
CA THR A 97 13.93 7.43 1.55
C THR A 97 15.06 7.64 0.52
N ARG A 98 16.16 8.26 0.97
CA ARG A 98 17.38 8.38 0.13
C ARG A 98 17.94 7.02 -0.30
N LEU A 99 17.60 5.95 0.43
CA LEU A 99 18.02 4.59 0.13
C LEU A 99 17.05 3.87 -0.82
N GLY A 100 15.99 4.52 -1.31
CA GLY A 100 15.04 3.93 -2.27
C GLY A 100 14.02 2.98 -1.66
N THR A 101 13.84 3.01 -0.34
CA THR A 101 12.83 2.23 0.40
C THR A 101 11.62 3.10 0.75
N LEU A 102 10.43 2.50 0.90
CA LEU A 102 9.21 3.21 1.32
C LEU A 102 9.42 4.00 2.62
N ALA A 103 9.06 5.29 2.62
CA ALA A 103 9.31 6.18 3.76
C ALA A 103 8.23 6.11 4.86
N TYR A 104 6.99 5.72 4.49
CA TYR A 104 5.84 5.68 5.39
C TYR A 104 5.35 4.24 5.62
N THR A 105 4.10 4.11 6.06
CA THR A 105 3.42 2.82 6.20
C THR A 105 3.55 2.03 4.91
N LYS A 106 3.80 0.73 5.04
CA LYS A 106 3.98 -0.18 3.92
C LYS A 106 3.36 -1.54 4.22
N ALA A 107 2.93 -2.23 3.17
CA ALA A 107 2.50 -3.60 3.28
C ALA A 107 3.68 -4.58 3.14
N ALA A 108 3.66 -5.67 3.91
CA ALA A 108 4.62 -6.76 3.78
C ALA A 108 4.39 -7.53 2.46
N ARG A 109 5.35 -8.40 2.11
CA ARG A 109 5.25 -9.31 0.96
C ARG A 109 5.10 -8.61 -0.40
N ARG A 110 5.62 -7.37 -0.52
CA ARG A 110 5.59 -6.51 -1.73
C ARG A 110 4.19 -6.33 -2.28
N GLN A 111 3.35 -5.78 -1.42
CA GLN A 111 1.96 -5.42 -1.73
C GLN A 111 1.76 -3.91 -1.67
N LEU A 112 0.74 -3.40 -2.35
CA LEU A 112 0.47 -1.95 -2.42
C LEU A 112 -0.68 -1.46 -1.54
N TRP A 113 -1.53 -2.36 -1.02
CA TRP A 113 -2.72 -2.01 -0.26
C TRP A 113 -2.46 -1.43 1.15
#